data_AF-A0A2X2UEK8-F1
#
_entry.id   AF-A0A2X2UEK8-F1
#
_cell.length_a   1.000
_cell.length_b   1.000
_cell.length_c   1.000
_cell.angle_alpha   90.00
_cell.angle_beta   90.00
_cell.angle_gamma   90.00
#
_symmetry.space_group_name_H-M   'P 1'
#
loop_
_entity.id
_entity.type
_entity.pdbx_description
1 polymer ?
#
loop_
_entity_poly.entity_id
_entity_poly.type
_entity_poly.pdbx_seq_one_letter_code
_entity_poly.pdbx_strand_id
1 'polypeptide(L)' 'MLEGLPRAGRILLVPPDITRCYSYGGVITSYLYHRLSMEAEVRVMPAVGTHRAMSRGEQIRFFGEARPSRHLYRRVQAGL' A
#
# COMPACT_ATOMS: atom_id res chain seq x y z
N MET A 1 2.53 13.53 -13.94
CA MET A 1 2.65 12.06 -13.86
C MET A 1 1.30 11.33 -13.70
N LEU A 2 0.15 12.03 -13.59
CA LEU A 2 -1.20 11.41 -13.60
C LEU A 2 -2.08 11.88 -14.78
N GLU A 3 -1.54 12.72 -15.66
CA GLU A 3 -2.29 13.23 -16.81
C GLU A 3 -2.55 12.11 -17.82
N GLY A 4 -3.80 12.00 -18.28
CA GLY A 4 -4.24 11.00 -19.25
C GLY A 4 -4.77 9.69 -18.67
N LEU A 5 -4.70 9.47 -17.36
CA LEU A 5 -5.39 8.33 -16.74
C LEU A 5 -6.90 8.63 -16.61
N PRO A 6 -7.79 7.67 -16.94
CA PRO A 6 -9.21 7.84 -16.68
C PRO A 6 -9.43 8.05 -15.18
N ARG A 7 -10.41 8.90 -14.82
CA ARG A 7 -10.78 9.11 -13.41
C ARG A 7 -11.22 7.79 -12.78
N ALA A 8 -10.32 7.18 -12.01
CA ALA A 8 -10.57 5.93 -11.31
C ALA A 8 -11.18 6.23 -9.93
N GLY A 9 -12.48 5.97 -9.76
CA GLY A 9 -13.14 6.18 -8.46
C GLY A 9 -12.66 5.23 -7.36
N ARG A 10 -12.01 4.11 -7.71
CA ARG A 10 -11.45 3.11 -6.80
C ARG A 10 -10.07 2.66 -7.27
N ILE A 11 -9.08 2.74 -6.38
CA ILE A 11 -7.68 2.43 -6.67
C ILE A 11 -7.14 1.44 -5.64
N LEU A 12 -6.37 0.45 -6.10
CA LEU A 12 -5.69 -0.52 -5.24
C LEU A 12 -4.17 -0.42 -5.45
N LEU A 13 -3.45 -0.03 -4.42
CA LEU A 13 -1.99 -0.03 -4.40
C LEU A 13 -1.48 -1.39 -3.89
N VAL A 14 -0.56 -2.01 -4.63
CA VAL A 14 0.00 -3.33 -4.29
C VAL A 14 1.50 -3.21 -4.04
N PRO A 15 1.93 -2.70 -2.87
CA PRO A 15 3.35 -2.62 -2.52
C PRO A 15 3.96 -3.99 -2.24
N PRO A 16 5.30 -4.12 -2.26
CA PRO A 16 5.96 -5.29 -1.67
C PRO A 16 5.81 -5.29 -0.14
N ASP A 17 6.16 -6.42 0.49
CA ASP A 17 6.15 -6.54 1.95
C ASP A 17 7.43 -5.97 2.61
N ILE A 18 7.53 -6.11 3.94
CA ILE A 18 8.66 -5.60 4.71
C ILE A 18 10.01 -6.23 4.32
N THR A 19 10.04 -7.42 3.71
CA THR A 19 11.29 -8.06 3.29
C THR A 19 12.03 -7.25 2.21
N ARG A 20 11.34 -6.28 1.59
CA ARG A 20 11.89 -5.29 0.65
C ARG A 20 11.92 -3.87 1.22
N CYS A 21 12.17 -3.68 2.52
CA CYS A 21 12.16 -2.36 3.15
C CYS A 21 13.11 -1.31 2.56
N TYR A 22 14.18 -1.71 1.85
CA TYR A 22 15.10 -0.80 1.16
C TYR A 22 14.72 -0.50 -0.30
N SER A 23 13.57 -1.00 -0.77
CA SER A 23 13.10 -0.78 -2.16
C SER A 23 12.46 0.59 -2.41
N TYR A 24 12.36 1.45 -1.39
CA TYR A 24 11.50 2.65 -1.39
C TYR A 24 10.01 2.39 -1.63
N GLY A 25 9.56 1.14 -1.78
CA GLY A 25 8.18 0.79 -2.10
C GLY A 25 7.17 1.33 -1.09
N GLY A 26 7.52 1.32 0.20
CA GLY A 26 6.66 1.88 1.24
C GLY A 26 6.54 3.41 1.20
N VAL A 27 7.64 4.12 0.88
CA VAL A 27 7.66 5.59 0.70
C VAL A 27 6.81 5.99 -0.50
N ILE A 28 7.01 5.34 -1.64
CA ILE A 28 6.24 5.60 -2.86
C ILE A 28 4.75 5.33 -2.62
N THR A 29 4.42 4.23 -1.95
CA THR A 29 3.04 3.87 -1.64
C THR A 29 2.38 4.90 -0.72
N SER A 30 3.09 5.35 0.31
CA SER A 30 2.59 6.40 1.22
C SER A 30 2.29 7.68 0.45
N TYR A 31 3.23 8.14 -0.38
CA TYR A 31 3.06 9.32 -1.22
C TYR A 31 1.85 9.19 -2.17
N LEU A 32 1.74 8.08 -2.91
CA LEU A 32 0.63 7.85 -3.84
C LEU A 32 -0.71 7.74 -3.11
N TYR A 33 -0.75 7.07 -1.96
CA TYR A 33 -1.95 6.95 -1.14
C TYR A 33 -2.50 8.34 -0.77
N HIS A 34 -1.67 9.24 -0.24
CA HIS A 34 -2.13 10.58 0.14
C HIS A 34 -2.57 11.41 -1.06
N ARG A 35 -1.82 11.35 -2.16
CA ARG A 35 -2.15 12.12 -3.37
C ARG A 35 -3.44 11.65 -4.04
N LEU A 36 -3.64 10.34 -4.15
CA LEU A 36 -4.78 9.75 -4.85
C LEU A 36 -6.05 9.71 -4.00
N SER A 37 -5.91 9.66 -2.66
CA SER A 37 -7.07 9.67 -1.75
C SER A 37 -7.87 10.98 -1.77
N MET A 38 -7.32 12.04 -2.37
CA MET A 38 -8.04 13.30 -2.58
C MET A 38 -9.14 13.19 -3.65
N GLU A 39 -9.04 12.21 -4.55
CA GLU A 39 -9.90 12.11 -5.74
C GLU A 39 -10.54 10.71 -5.91
N ALA A 40 -10.11 9.71 -5.12
CA ALA A 40 -10.53 8.32 -5.26
C ALA A 40 -10.55 7.57 -3.92
N GLU A 41 -11.33 6.48 -3.87
CA GLU A 41 -11.21 5.52 -2.78
C GLU A 41 -9.95 4.66 -2.98
N VAL A 42 -8.91 4.89 -2.18
CA VAL A 42 -7.63 4.16 -2.27
C VAL A 42 -7.52 3.09 -1.18
N ARG A 43 -7.20 1.86 -1.59
CA ARG A 43 -6.85 0.76 -0.68
C ARG A 43 -5.42 0.30 -0.93
N VAL A 44 -4.79 -0.26 0.10
CA VAL A 44 -3.43 -0.79 0.03
C VAL A 44 -3.45 -2.26 0.38
N MET A 45 -2.76 -3.08 -0.41
CA MET A 45 -2.72 -4.51 -0.22
C MET A 45 -1.32 -5.06 -0.48
N PRO A 46 -0.49 -5.30 0.53
CA PRO A 46 0.87 -5.76 0.28
C PRO A 46 0.92 -7.15 -0.33
N ALA A 47 1.83 -7.31 -1.29
CA ALA A 47 2.16 -8.56 -1.92
C ALA A 47 3.04 -9.42 -1.00
N VAL A 48 2.44 -9.98 0.05
CA VAL A 48 3.13 -10.88 1.01
C VAL A 48 3.37 -12.28 0.44
N GLY A 49 2.58 -12.72 -0.54
CA GLY A 49 2.64 -14.10 -1.04
C GLY A 49 2.34 -15.12 0.07
N THR A 50 3.26 -16.05 0.29
CA THR A 50 3.19 -17.05 1.38
C THR A 50 3.67 -16.52 2.73
N HIS A 51 4.22 -15.29 2.78
CA HIS A 51 4.73 -14.71 4.01
C HIS A 51 3.58 -14.29 4.95
N ARG A 52 3.95 -14.09 6.22
CA ARG A 52 3.02 -13.54 7.21
C ARG A 52 2.65 -12.09 6.90
N ALA A 53 1.50 -11.66 7.42
CA ALA A 53 1.15 -10.24 7.40
C ALA A 53 2.21 -9.40 8.13
N MET A 54 2.44 -8.19 7.64
CA MET A 54 3.28 -7.23 8.34
C MET A 54 2.61 -6.85 9.66
N SER A 55 3.38 -6.90 10.74
CA SER A 55 2.98 -6.36 12.04
C SER A 55 2.78 -4.85 11.96
N ARG A 56 2.12 -4.26 12.96
CA ARG A 56 1.93 -2.80 13.03
C ARG A 56 3.25 -2.04 13.02
N GLY A 57 4.26 -2.53 13.75
CA GLY A 57 5.60 -1.91 13.79
C GLY A 57 6.28 -1.95 12.43
N GLU A 58 6.16 -3.07 11.70
CA GLU A 58 6.70 -3.19 10.35
C GLU A 58 5.96 -2.31 9.35
N GLN A 59 4.64 -2.16 9.48
CA GLN A 59 3.87 -1.23 8.65
C GLN A 59 4.33 0.22 8.87
N ILE A 60 4.58 0.63 10.13
CA ILE A 60 5.12 1.97 10.43
C ILE A 60 6.52 2.13 9.85
N ARG A 61 7.39 1.12 10.01
CA ARG A 61 8.75 1.15 9.45
C ARG A 61 8.75 1.25 7.92
N PHE A 62 7.77 0.62 7.25
CA PHE A 62 7.71 0.56 5.79
C PHE A 62 7.02 1.78 5.18
N PHE A 63 5.83 2.17 5.68
CA PHE A 63 5.02 3.26 5.12
C PHE A 63 5.24 4.63 5.80
N GLY A 64 5.91 4.66 6.95
CA GLY A 64 5.99 5.83 7.82
C GLY A 64 4.79 5.98 8.76
N GLU A 65 4.78 7.07 9.53
CA GLU A 65 3.68 7.36 10.49
C GLU A 65 2.36 7.67 9.78
N ALA A 66 2.43 8.35 8.64
CA ALA A 66 1.31 8.69 7.77
C ALA A 66 0.85 7.49 6.90
N ARG A 67 0.79 6.28 7.49
CA ARG A 67 0.36 5.07 6.81
C ARG A 67 -1.15 5.07 6.52
N PRO A 68 -1.62 4.27 5.55
CA PRO A 68 -3.05 3.99 5.37
C PRO A 68 -3.67 3.46 6.67
N SER A 69 -4.93 3.81 6.94
CA SER A 69 -5.65 3.29 8.10
C SER A 69 -5.77 1.76 8.03
N ARG A 70 -5.89 1.09 9.19
CA ARG A 70 -5.95 -0.39 9.26
C ARG A 70 -7.06 -0.97 8.39
N HIS A 71 -8.18 -0.24 8.20
CA HIS A 71 -9.31 -0.68 7.38
C HIS A 71 -9.04 -0.67 5.87
N LEU A 72 -8.01 0.08 5.45
CA LEU A 72 -7.61 0.21 4.06
C LEU A 72 -6.42 -0.69 3.72
N TYR A 73 -5.87 -1.39 4.71
CA TYR A 73 -4.84 -2.41 4.55
C TYR A 73 -5.49 -3.79 4.40
N ARG A 74 -5.33 -4.41 3.23
CA ARG A 74 -5.77 -5.78 2.94
C ARG A 74 -4.57 -6.68 2.66
N ARG A 75 -4.77 -7.99 2.70
CA ARG A 75 -3.73 -8.99 2.39
C ARG A 75 -4.20 -9.87 1.23
N VAL A 76 -3.31 -10.14 0.27
CA VAL A 76 -3.43 -11.33 -0.57
C VAL A 76 -2.74 -12.47 0.16
N GLN A 77 -3.47 -13.49 0.61
CA GLN A 77 -2.85 -14.79 0.83
C GLN A 77 -3.03 -15.58 -0.45
N ALA A 78 -1.93 -16.09 -1.01
CA ALA A 78 -2.05 -17.20 -1.94
C ALA A 78 -2.59 -18.39 -1.14
N GLY A 79 -3.77 -18.91 -1.51
CA GLY A 79 -4.29 -20.14 -0.95
C GLY A 79 -3.31 -21.28 -1.26
N LEU A 80 -2.88 -21.97 -0.22
CA LEU A 80 -2.48 -23.38 -0.31
C LEU A 80 -3.73 -24.21 -0.05
#